data_AF-A0A957P9N3-F1
#
_entry.id   AF-A0A957P9N3-F1
#
_cell.length_a   1.000
_cell.length_b   1.000
_cell.length_c   1.000
_cell.angle_alpha   90.00
_cell.angle_beta   90.00
_cell.angle_gamma   90.00
#
_symmetry.space_group_name_H-M   'P 1'
#
loop_
_entity.id
_entity.type
_entity.pdbx_description
1 polymer ?
#
loop_
_entity_poly.entity_id
_entity_poly.type
_entity_poly.pdbx_seq_one_letter_code
_entity_poly.pdbx_strand_id
1 'polypeptide(L)'
;GFDALQFYGWLDAEKPTWYTAVPTMHQAILARASRNAEIIANTNLRFIRSSSASLPKPVMQELEETFRAPVIEAYGMTEAAHQMTCNPLPPRARKP
;
A
#
# COMPACT_ATOMS: atom_id res chain seq x y z
N GLY A 1 -4.92 12.22 -11.95
CA GLY A 1 -4.87 10.78 -12.27
C GLY A 1 -3.65 10.18 -11.60
N PHE A 2 -3.66 8.87 -11.30
CA PHE A 2 -2.47 8.19 -10.78
C PHE A 2 -1.39 8.10 -11.87
N ASP A 3 -0.16 8.45 -11.52
CA ASP A 3 1.01 8.29 -12.38
C ASP A 3 2.08 7.47 -11.64
N ALA A 4 2.31 6.24 -12.11
CA ALA A 4 3.30 5.34 -11.55
C ALA A 4 4.75 5.81 -11.78
N LEU A 5 4.99 6.72 -12.74
CA LEU A 5 6.30 7.34 -12.96
C LEU A 5 6.63 8.35 -11.86
N GLN A 6 5.63 9.10 -11.38
CA GLN A 6 5.82 10.13 -10.37
C GLN A 6 5.77 9.60 -8.93
N PHE A 7 5.12 8.44 -8.71
CA PHE A 7 4.96 7.86 -7.37
C PHE A 7 6.27 7.82 -6.57
N TYR A 8 7.35 7.29 -7.14
CA TYR A 8 8.64 7.19 -6.44
C TYR A 8 9.32 8.54 -6.25
N GLY A 9 9.13 9.48 -7.18
CA GLY A 9 9.59 10.85 -7.01
C GLY A 9 8.90 11.55 -5.83
N TRP A 10 7.59 11.36 -5.67
CA TRP A 10 6.86 11.86 -4.51
C TRP A 10 7.23 11.13 -3.23
N LEU A 11 7.46 9.82 -3.30
CA LEU A 11 7.90 9.03 -2.14
C LEU A 11 9.23 9.56 -1.60
N ASP A 12 10.15 9.94 -2.50
CA ASP A 12 11.44 10.49 -2.12
C ASP A 12 11.36 11.94 -1.63
N ALA A 13 10.60 12.79 -2.31
CA ALA A 13 10.48 14.22 -1.98
C ALA A 13 9.69 14.47 -0.69
N GLU A 14 8.55 13.80 -0.54
CA GLU A 14 7.60 14.08 0.55
C GLU A 14 7.82 13.21 1.79
N LYS A 15 8.64 12.14 1.66
CA LYS A 15 8.94 11.17 2.73
C LYS A 15 7.68 10.78 3.54
N PRO A 16 6.58 10.36 2.88
CA PRO A 16 5.35 10.07 3.58
C PRO A 16 5.54 8.88 4.54
N THR A 17 4.76 8.86 5.62
CA THR A 17 4.78 7.75 6.59
C THR A 17 3.75 6.66 6.29
N TRP A 18 2.86 6.89 5.31
CA TRP A 18 1.91 5.92 4.78
C TRP A 18 1.36 6.42 3.43
N TYR A 19 0.79 5.52 2.64
CA TYR A 19 0.03 5.90 1.43
C TYR A 19 -1.18 4.99 1.24
N THR A 20 -2.09 5.39 0.35
CA THR A 20 -3.24 4.57 -0.03
C THR A 20 -3.32 4.43 -1.55
N ALA A 21 -3.71 3.25 -2.01
CA ALA A 21 -3.96 2.99 -3.43
C ALA A 21 -4.99 1.86 -3.62
N VAL A 22 -5.42 1.66 -4.86
CA VAL A 22 -6.26 0.51 -5.25
C VAL A 22 -5.37 -0.65 -5.74
N PRO A 23 -5.85 -1.91 -5.78
CA PRO A 23 -5.01 -3.06 -6.15
C PRO A 23 -4.27 -2.93 -7.49
N THR A 24 -4.87 -2.30 -8.51
CA THR A 24 -4.23 -2.08 -9.81
C THR A 24 -3.06 -1.08 -9.73
N MET A 25 -3.17 -0.06 -8.89
CA MET A 25 -2.08 0.89 -8.64
C MET A 25 -0.93 0.22 -7.88
N HIS A 26 -1.24 -0.65 -6.90
CA HIS A 26 -0.23 -1.43 -6.19
C HIS A 26 0.61 -2.29 -7.13
N GLN A 27 -0.01 -2.96 -8.10
CA GLN A 27 0.70 -3.75 -9.11
C GLN A 27 1.61 -2.87 -9.98
N ALA A 28 1.12 -1.70 -10.40
CA ALA A 28 1.94 -0.75 -11.17
C ALA A 28 3.13 -0.20 -10.38
N ILE A 29 2.97 -0.01 -9.07
CA ILE A 29 4.06 0.36 -8.15
C ILE A 29 5.08 -0.78 -8.07
N LEU A 30 4.63 -2.00 -7.74
CA LEU A 30 5.50 -3.18 -7.64
C LEU A 30 6.33 -3.45 -8.90
N ALA A 31 5.71 -3.33 -10.08
CA ALA A 31 6.39 -3.50 -11.38
C ALA A 31 7.57 -2.51 -11.61
N ARG A 32 7.71 -1.49 -10.77
CA ARG A 32 8.77 -0.47 -10.85
C ARG A 32 9.65 -0.45 -9.59
N ALA A 33 9.35 -1.27 -8.57
CA ALA A 33 10.03 -1.24 -7.29
C ALA A 33 11.53 -1.56 -7.38
N SER A 34 11.90 -2.58 -8.16
CA SER A 34 13.31 -2.96 -8.34
C SER A 34 14.19 -1.84 -8.90
N ARG A 35 13.63 -0.97 -9.75
CA ARG A 35 14.34 0.20 -10.31
C ARG A 35 14.44 1.38 -9.34
N ASN A 36 13.74 1.33 -8.21
CA ASN A 36 13.66 2.41 -7.23
C ASN A 36 14.03 1.93 -5.82
N ALA A 37 14.84 0.87 -5.72
CA ALA A 37 15.18 0.23 -4.44
C ALA A 37 15.82 1.19 -3.43
N GLU A 38 16.64 2.15 -3.89
CA GLU A 38 17.27 3.15 -3.02
C GLU A 38 16.25 4.10 -2.37
N ILE A 39 15.24 4.54 -3.15
CA ILE A 39 14.17 5.40 -2.65
C ILE A 39 13.34 4.63 -1.61
N ILE A 40 13.02 3.37 -1.90
CA ILE A 40 12.27 2.50 -0.99
C ILE A 40 13.05 2.31 0.32
N ALA A 41 14.36 2.05 0.25
CA ALA A 41 15.21 1.90 1.42
C ALA A 41 15.31 3.17 2.27
N ASN A 42 15.21 4.35 1.64
CA ASN A 42 15.22 5.66 2.30
C ASN A 42 13.85 6.13 2.79
N THR A 43 12.82 5.30 2.67
CA THR A 43 11.46 5.63 3.12
C THR A 43 11.11 4.89 4.41
N ASN A 44 10.42 5.57 5.33
CA ASN A 44 9.98 4.98 6.60
C ASN A 44 8.45 4.82 6.64
N LEU A 45 7.91 3.96 5.75
CA LEU A 45 6.48 3.67 5.73
C LEU A 45 6.08 2.88 6.98
N ARG A 46 5.13 3.40 7.74
CA ARG A 46 4.52 2.73 8.89
C ARG A 46 3.46 1.71 8.47
N PHE A 47 2.75 1.98 7.38
CA PHE A 47 1.79 1.06 6.75
C PHE A 47 1.44 1.50 5.33
N ILE A 48 0.85 0.58 4.57
CA ILE A 48 0.28 0.80 3.24
C ILE A 48 -1.21 0.44 3.29
N ARG A 49 -2.09 1.30 2.77
CA ARG A 49 -3.54 1.04 2.77
C ARG A 49 -4.04 0.68 1.37
N SER A 50 -4.52 -0.55 1.18
CA SER A 50 -5.28 -0.94 -0.01
C SER A 50 -6.78 -0.77 0.22
N SER A 51 -7.51 -0.22 -0.74
CA SER A 51 -8.96 -0.01 -0.62
C SER A 51 -9.66 -0.14 -1.98
N SER A 52 -11.00 -0.12 -1.96
CA SER A 52 -11.90 -0.11 -3.14
C SER A 52 -12.03 -1.41 -3.94
N ALA A 53 -11.18 -2.42 -3.70
CA ALA A 53 -11.35 -3.76 -4.21
C ALA A 53 -10.52 -4.75 -3.37
N SER A 54 -10.82 -6.05 -3.49
CA SER A 54 -10.03 -7.11 -2.86
C SER A 54 -8.59 -7.09 -3.37
N LEU A 55 -7.64 -7.15 -2.43
CA LEU A 55 -6.23 -7.24 -2.69
C LEU A 55 -5.81 -8.73 -2.69
N PRO A 56 -5.32 -9.27 -3.81
CA PRO A 56 -4.82 -10.65 -3.83
C PRO A 56 -3.71 -10.85 -2.80
N LYS A 57 -3.77 -11.93 -2.01
CA LYS A 57 -2.75 -12.26 -0.99
C LYS A 57 -1.30 -12.19 -1.50
N PRO A 58 -0.96 -12.68 -2.72
CA PRO A 58 0.41 -12.57 -3.22
C PRO A 58 0.87 -11.12 -3.39
N VAL A 59 0.00 -10.24 -3.89
CA VAL A 59 0.30 -8.81 -4.06
C VAL A 59 0.49 -8.14 -2.70
N MET A 60 -0.32 -8.52 -1.70
CA MET A 60 -0.16 -8.04 -0.34
C MET A 60 1.21 -8.41 0.25
N GLN A 61 1.62 -9.68 0.11
CA GLN A 61 2.90 -10.16 0.60
C GLN A 61 4.07 -9.47 -0.09
N GLU A 62 4.00 -9.34 -1.42
CA GLU A 62 5.04 -8.67 -2.21
C GLU A 62 5.19 -7.19 -1.83
N LEU A 63 4.09 -6.49 -1.54
CA LEU A 63 4.12 -5.12 -1.01
C LEU A 63 4.78 -5.05 0.37
N GLU A 64 4.39 -5.94 1.29
CA GLU A 64 4.96 -5.99 2.65
C GLU A 64 6.48 -6.25 2.61
N GLU A 65 6.92 -7.18 1.75
CA GLU A 65 8.33 -7.49 1.54
C GLU A 65 9.10 -6.33 0.90
N THR A 66 8.54 -5.75 -0.16
CA THR A 66 9.17 -4.65 -0.92
C THR A 66 9.38 -3.42 -0.06
N PHE A 67 8.33 -2.99 0.65
CA PHE A 67 8.34 -1.73 1.40
C PHE A 67 8.67 -1.90 2.88
N ARG A 68 8.83 -3.14 3.35
CA ARG A 68 9.07 -3.49 4.76
C ARG A 68 8.05 -2.85 5.71
N ALA A 69 6.82 -2.71 5.23
CA ALA A 69 5.74 -2.02 5.91
C ALA A 69 4.46 -2.86 5.84
N PRO A 70 3.66 -2.94 6.92
CA PRO A 70 2.43 -3.71 6.92
C PRO A 70 1.41 -3.15 5.93
N VAL A 71 0.74 -4.04 5.20
CA VAL A 71 -0.37 -3.67 4.32
C VAL A 71 -1.68 -3.87 5.07
N ILE A 72 -2.56 -2.87 5.00
CA ILE A 72 -3.89 -2.88 5.60
C ILE A 72 -4.90 -2.86 4.46
N GLU A 73 -5.70 -3.90 4.37
CA GLU A 73 -6.88 -3.91 3.52
C GLU A 73 -8.02 -3.18 4.23
N ALA A 74 -8.58 -2.17 3.56
CA ALA A 74 -9.74 -1.43 4.00
C ALA A 74 -10.91 -1.74 3.06
N TYR A 75 -11.92 -2.43 3.59
CA TYR A 75 -13.16 -2.69 2.88
C TYR A 75 -14.12 -1.52 3.13
N GLY A 76 -14.56 -0.87 2.05
CA GLY A 76 -15.55 0.21 2.09
C GLY A 76 -16.56 0.00 0.98
N MET A 77 -17.85 0.15 1.32
CA MET A 77 -18.95 0.26 0.36
C MET A 77 -19.41 1.73 0.33
N THR A 78 -19.88 2.21 -0.83
CA THR A 78 -20.35 3.60 -0.99
C THR A 78 -21.55 3.94 -0.09
N GLU A 79 -22.34 2.93 0.28
CA GLU A 79 -23.59 3.01 1.02
C GLU A 79 -23.39 3.13 2.53
N ALA A 80 -22.15 3.02 3.05
CA ALA A 80 -21.93 2.82 4.48
C ALA A 80 -20.70 3.54 5.08
N ALA A 81 -20.33 4.71 4.51
CA ALA A 81 -19.15 5.50 4.82
C ALA A 81 -17.81 4.85 4.38
N HIS A 82 -16.84 5.71 4.04
CA HIS A 82 -15.63 5.39 3.26
C HIS A 82 -14.72 4.28 3.85
N GLN A 83 -14.88 3.92 5.13
CA GLN A 83 -14.28 2.74 5.77
C GLN A 83 -15.23 2.16 6.81
N MET A 84 -15.69 0.91 6.61
CA MET A 84 -16.50 0.22 7.62
C MET A 84 -15.64 -0.60 8.58
N THR A 85 -14.58 -1.24 8.08
CA THR A 85 -13.65 -2.05 8.88
C THR A 85 -12.24 -2.01 8.29
N CYS A 86 -11.24 -2.16 9.15
CA CYS A 86 -9.85 -2.36 8.75
C CYS A 86 -9.28 -3.56 9.49
N ASN A 87 -8.43 -4.33 8.82
CA ASN A 87 -7.68 -5.38 9.49
C ASN A 87 -6.73 -4.77 10.53
N PRO A 88 -6.65 -5.34 11.74
CA PRO A 88 -5.89 -4.72 12.81
C PRO A 88 -4.38 -4.80 12.53
N LEU A 89 -3.65 -3.80 13.03
CA LEU A 89 -2.18 -3.78 12.97
C LEU A 89 -1.59 -4.96 13.78
N PRO A 90 -0.45 -5.52 13.33
CA PRO A 90 0.32 -6.44 14.17
C PRO A 90 0.57 -5.81 15.55
N PRO A 91 0.46 -6.58 16.66
CA PRO A 91 0.45 -8.05 16.75
C PRO A 91 -0.95 -8.71 16.70
N ARG A 92 -2.03 -7.99 16.37
CA ARG A 92 -3.38 -8.57 16.40
C ARG A 92 -3.63 -9.47 15.19
N ALA A 93 -4.34 -10.58 15.41
CA ALA A 93 -4.68 -11.54 14.36
C ALA A 93 -5.58 -10.88 13.29
N ARG A 94 -5.13 -10.90 12.05
CA ARG A 94 -5.90 -10.49 10.85
C ARG A 94 -6.81 -11.65 10.45
N LYS A 95 -8.07 -11.38 10.09
CA LYS A 95 -9.03 -12.39 9.65
C LYS A 95 -9.19 -12.34 8.12
N PRO A 96 -9.21 -13.48 7.42
CA PRO A 96 -9.46 -13.54 5.98
C PRO A 96 -10.92 -13.22 5.63
#